data_AF-A0A0F9B4R9-F1
#
_entry.id   AF-A0A0F9B4R9-F1
#
_cell.length_a   1.000
_cell.length_b   1.000
_cell.length_c   1.000
_cell.angle_alpha   90.00
_cell.angle_beta   90.00
_cell.angle_gamma   90.00
#
_symmetry.space_group_name_H-M   'P 1'
#
loop_
_entity.id
_entity.type
_entity.pdbx_description
1 polymer ?
#
loop_
_entity_poly.entity_id
_entity_poly.type
_entity_poly.pdbx_seq_one_letter_code
_entity_poly.pdbx_strand_id
1 'polypeptide(L)'
;MKISIAQIVIDERLRDEYGTDKDIEEFKTSIKDKGLLQPIVLSDLKNGSYKLVVGERRLRAVTQIHTAGDTIPNVPLGYINAEIMGELSPEMALMMEFEENERRKNFTWEEKAKYIKKIHDMWTRRYKGNWTLEMTAHLLKIALGSVSDYLGLGSAMEKHPEIAKAETLRSAV
;
A
#
# COMPACT_ATOMS: atom_id res chain seq x y z
N MET A 1 16.70 0.10 10.50
CA MET A 1 17.96 0.75 10.07
C MET A 1 17.67 2.09 9.40
N LYS A 2 18.66 2.98 9.26
CA LYS A 2 18.47 4.29 8.61
C LYS A 2 18.87 4.20 7.15
N ILE A 3 17.97 4.59 6.25
CA ILE A 3 18.15 4.51 4.80
C ILE A 3 18.02 5.89 4.19
N SER A 4 18.91 6.20 3.24
CA SER A 4 18.82 7.44 2.48
C SER A 4 17.55 7.43 1.65
N ILE A 5 16.75 8.48 1.75
CA ILE A 5 15.49 8.61 1.00
C ILE A 5 15.74 8.60 -0.51
N ALA A 6 16.90 9.12 -0.94
CA ALA A 6 17.30 9.10 -2.34
C ALA A 6 17.52 7.69 -2.91
N GLN A 7 17.67 6.67 -2.07
CA GLN A 7 17.80 5.27 -2.49
C GLN A 7 16.45 4.55 -2.59
N ILE A 8 15.34 5.21 -2.22
CA ILE A 8 14.02 4.58 -2.15
C ILE A 8 13.25 4.85 -3.44
N VAL A 9 12.83 3.78 -4.10
CA VAL A 9 12.00 3.77 -5.30
C VAL A 9 10.55 3.45 -4.93
N ILE A 10 9.61 4.17 -5.53
CA ILE A 10 8.17 3.96 -5.36
C ILE A 10 7.61 3.57 -6.72
N ASP A 11 6.99 2.39 -6.80
CA ASP A 11 6.25 1.94 -7.98
C ASP A 11 4.81 2.47 -7.98
N GLU A 12 4.08 2.22 -9.07
CA GLU A 12 2.65 2.49 -9.17
C GLU A 12 1.86 1.81 -8.02
N ARG A 13 1.08 2.62 -7.31
CA ARG A 13 0.24 2.19 -6.19
C ARG A 13 -1.22 2.13 -6.61
N LEU A 14 -1.98 1.24 -5.96
CA LEU A 14 -3.42 1.11 -6.19
C LEU A 14 -4.26 2.08 -5.36
N ARG A 15 -3.63 2.69 -4.35
CA ARG A 15 -4.26 3.64 -3.45
C ARG A 15 -4.17 5.03 -4.05
N ASP A 16 -5.32 5.62 -4.39
CA ASP A 16 -5.41 6.97 -4.95
C ASP A 16 -5.50 8.03 -3.83
N GLU A 17 -6.04 7.67 -2.66
CA GLU A 17 -6.20 8.59 -1.53
C GLU A 17 -5.02 8.52 -0.55
N TYR A 18 -4.15 9.52 -0.58
CA TYR A 18 -2.98 9.61 0.31
C TYR A 18 -3.31 10.08 1.75
N GLY A 19 -4.61 10.20 2.06
CA GLY A 19 -5.12 11.03 3.16
C GLY A 19 -5.27 12.48 2.72
N THR A 20 -6.05 13.24 3.48
CA THR A 20 -6.14 14.70 3.34
C THR A 20 -4.79 15.35 3.68
N ASP A 21 -4.54 16.57 3.23
CA ASP A 21 -3.34 17.34 3.65
C ASP A 21 -3.24 17.40 5.19
N LYS A 22 -4.40 17.48 5.86
CA LYS A 22 -4.51 17.43 7.32
C LYS A 22 -3.96 16.12 7.91
N ASP A 23 -4.25 14.98 7.29
CA ASP A 23 -3.73 13.69 7.75
C ASP A 23 -2.19 13.66 7.68
N ILE A 24 -1.61 14.23 6.62
CA ILE A 24 -0.15 14.30 6.48
C ILE A 24 0.44 15.25 7.53
N GLU A 25 -0.20 16.39 7.82
CA GLU A 25 0.24 17.31 8.88
C GLU A 25 0.22 16.67 10.28
N GLU A 26 -0.80 15.88 10.59
CA GLU A 26 -0.88 15.13 11.85
C GLU A 26 0.26 14.10 11.95
N PHE A 27 0.54 13.39 10.85
CA PHE A 27 1.71 12.50 10.77
C PHE A 27 3.02 13.27 10.99
N LYS A 28 3.19 14.43 10.36
CA LYS A 28 4.40 15.24 10.50
C LYS A 28 4.60 15.72 11.94
N THR A 29 3.54 16.20 12.58
CA THR A 29 3.55 16.61 13.98
C THR A 29 4.01 15.45 14.88
N SER A 30 3.40 14.27 14.73
CA SER A 30 3.79 13.09 15.52
C SER A 30 5.22 12.63 15.24
N ILE A 31 5.69 12.70 14.00
CA ILE A 31 7.05 12.27 13.62
C ILE A 31 8.10 13.24 14.17
N LYS A 32 7.84 14.55 14.17
CA LYS A 32 8.74 15.55 14.75
C LYS A 32 8.84 15.42 16.27
N ASP A 33 7.74 15.09 16.94
CA ASP A 33 7.70 14.89 18.40
C ASP A 33 8.34 13.57 18.84
N LYS A 34 7.92 12.44 18.25
CA LYS A 34 8.23 11.09 18.75
C LYS A 34 9.19 10.30 17.87
N GLY A 35 9.57 10.86 16.72
CA GLY A 35 10.22 10.11 15.65
C GLY A 35 9.25 9.17 14.92
N LEU A 36 9.81 8.41 13.96
CA LEU A 36 9.04 7.43 13.21
C LEU A 36 8.89 6.12 14.02
N LEU A 37 7.81 5.99 14.78
CA LEU A 37 7.54 4.84 15.65
C LEU A 37 7.38 3.52 14.90
N GLN A 38 6.70 3.56 13.75
CA GLN A 38 6.54 2.40 12.88
C GLN A 38 7.45 2.60 11.65
N PRO A 39 8.51 1.80 11.48
CA PRO A 39 9.39 1.91 10.32
C PRO A 39 8.64 1.61 9.01
N ILE A 40 9.10 2.19 7.91
CA ILE A 40 8.65 1.77 6.57
C ILE A 40 9.25 0.40 6.23
N VAL A 41 8.60 -0.35 5.34
CA VAL A 41 9.12 -1.65 4.88
C VAL A 41 9.65 -1.50 3.48
N LEU A 42 10.87 -1.97 3.25
CA LEU A 42 11.60 -1.90 2.00
C LEU A 42 11.98 -3.30 1.50
N SER A 43 11.93 -3.50 0.19
CA SER A 43 12.52 -4.64 -0.51
C SER A 43 13.89 -4.24 -1.05
N ASP A 44 14.92 -5.02 -0.72
CA ASP A 44 16.26 -4.82 -1.27
C ASP A 44 16.32 -5.28 -2.74
N LEU A 45 16.66 -4.34 -3.65
CA LEU A 45 16.78 -4.60 -5.09
C LEU A 45 18.18 -5.07 -5.52
N LYS A 46 19.10 -5.30 -4.58
CA LYS A 46 20.47 -5.82 -4.80
C LYS A 46 21.34 -4.96 -5.73
N ASN A 47 20.93 -3.73 -6.01
CA ASN A 47 21.64 -2.76 -6.85
C ASN A 47 21.97 -1.45 -6.10
N GLY A 48 21.87 -1.46 -4.76
CA GLY A 48 22.07 -0.26 -3.93
C GLY A 48 20.83 0.64 -3.80
N SER A 49 19.70 0.23 -4.37
CA SER A 49 18.39 0.87 -4.21
C SER A 49 17.39 -0.06 -3.51
N TYR A 50 16.32 0.54 -3.00
CA TYR A 50 15.28 -0.14 -2.24
C TYR A 50 13.92 0.19 -2.80
N LYS A 51 13.07 -0.82 -3.00
CA LYS A 51 11.68 -0.60 -3.36
C LYS A 51 10.84 -0.46 -2.10
N LEU A 52 10.04 0.60 -2.02
CA LEU A 52 9.04 0.74 -0.95
C LEU A 52 8.01 -0.39 -1.06
N VAL A 53 7.73 -1.07 0.06
CA VAL A 53 6.67 -2.08 0.15
C VAL A 53 5.49 -1.50 0.92
N VAL A 54 5.73 -0.99 2.13
CA VAL A 54 4.70 -0.48 3.03
C VAL A 54 5.14 0.85 3.65
N GLY A 55 4.18 1.76 3.84
CA GLY A 55 4.39 2.98 4.61
C GLY A 55 4.62 4.24 3.78
N GLU A 56 3.99 4.34 2.60
CA GLU A 56 4.14 5.50 1.72
C GLU A 56 3.78 6.83 2.39
N ARG A 57 2.68 6.91 3.14
CA ARG A 57 2.28 8.12 3.87
C ARG A 57 3.38 8.59 4.84
N ARG A 58 4.04 7.64 5.51
CA ARG A 58 5.16 7.90 6.42
C ARG A 58 6.39 8.38 5.65
N LEU A 59 6.71 7.76 4.52
CA LEU A 59 7.79 8.21 3.65
C LEU A 59 7.53 9.64 3.15
N ARG A 60 6.33 9.94 2.65
CA ARG A 60 5.94 11.28 2.19
C ARG A 60 6.07 12.33 3.28
N ALA A 61 5.54 12.06 4.48
CA ALA A 61 5.64 12.96 5.63
C ALA A 61 7.10 13.24 6.02
N VAL A 62 7.93 12.20 6.10
CA VAL A 62 9.37 12.33 6.40
C VAL A 62 10.10 13.12 5.31
N THR A 63 9.82 12.85 4.03
CA THR A 63 10.38 13.59 2.91
C THR A 63 10.03 15.08 3.02
N GLN A 64 8.77 15.42 3.27
CA GLN A 64 8.34 16.82 3.43
C GLN A 64 9.04 17.52 4.61
N ILE A 65 9.16 16.85 5.76
CA ILE A 65 9.89 17.36 6.94
C ILE A 65 11.33 17.70 6.54
N HIS A 66 12.03 16.77 5.90
CA HIS A 66 13.42 16.98 5.51
C HIS A 66 13.58 18.04 4.40
N THR A 67 12.67 18.11 3.44
CA THR A 67 12.67 19.18 2.42
C THR A 67 12.49 20.56 3.03
N ALA A 68 11.71 20.68 4.11
CA ALA A 68 11.56 21.93 4.86
C ALA A 68 12.78 22.27 5.74
N GLY A 69 13.76 21.37 5.86
CA GLY A 69 14.92 21.52 6.75
C GLY A 69 14.63 21.19 8.22
N ASP A 70 13.45 20.65 8.52
CA ASP A 70 13.07 20.23 9.87
C ASP A 70 13.81 18.93 10.27
N THR A 71 13.98 18.74 11.57
CA THR A 71 14.66 17.56 12.14
C THR A 71 13.66 16.50 12.62
N ILE A 72 14.11 15.24 12.60
CA ILE A 72 13.38 14.11 13.17
C ILE A 72 14.27 13.49 14.25
N PRO A 73 13.74 13.21 15.46
CA PRO A 73 14.52 12.60 16.53
C PRO A 73 15.28 11.36 16.08
N ASN A 74 16.59 11.35 16.35
CA ASN A 74 17.50 10.24 16.05
C ASN A 74 17.61 9.86 14.56
N VAL A 75 17.17 10.70 13.61
CA VAL A 75 17.24 10.44 12.16
C VAL A 75 17.98 11.59 11.46
N PRO A 76 19.11 11.33 10.78
CA PRO A 76 19.81 12.37 10.02
C PRO A 76 18.96 12.95 8.89
N LEU A 77 19.23 14.19 8.50
CA LEU A 77 18.55 14.85 7.37
C LEU A 77 18.68 14.00 6.09
N GLY A 78 17.55 13.74 5.43
CA GLY A 78 17.51 12.92 4.20
C GLY A 78 17.52 11.41 4.43
N TYR A 79 17.42 10.94 5.67
CA TYR A 79 17.33 9.52 6.01
C TYR A 79 15.97 9.18 6.63
N ILE A 80 15.61 7.89 6.63
CA ILE A 80 14.39 7.39 7.27
C ILE A 80 14.63 6.04 7.95
N ASN A 81 13.93 5.78 9.05
CA ASN A 81 13.94 4.46 9.68
C ASN A 81 13.11 3.46 8.86
N ALA A 82 13.77 2.38 8.43
CA ALA A 82 13.20 1.32 7.63
C ALA A 82 13.53 -0.08 8.16
N GLU A 83 12.64 -1.02 7.90
CA GLU A 83 12.87 -2.46 7.94
C GLU A 83 13.15 -2.93 6.51
N ILE A 84 14.22 -3.71 6.34
CA ILE A 84 14.64 -4.21 5.03
C ILE A 84 14.37 -5.70 4.98
N MET A 85 13.58 -6.08 3.99
CA MET A 85 13.40 -7.45 3.58
C MET A 85 14.34 -7.76 2.41
N GLY A 86 14.58 -9.05 2.17
CA GLY A 86 15.23 -9.49 0.93
C GLY A 86 14.43 -9.06 -0.31
N GLU A 87 14.89 -9.48 -1.47
CA GLU A 87 14.14 -9.23 -2.70
C GLU A 87 12.77 -9.92 -2.63
N LEU A 88 11.71 -9.13 -2.77
CA LEU A 88 10.33 -9.59 -2.71
C LEU A 88 9.75 -9.72 -4.11
N SER A 89 8.98 -10.79 -4.32
CA SER A 89 8.20 -10.90 -5.54
C SER A 89 7.11 -9.82 -5.59
N PRO A 90 6.68 -9.39 -6.77
CA PRO A 90 5.59 -8.42 -6.90
C PRO A 90 4.32 -8.85 -6.15
N GLU A 91 3.98 -10.15 -6.15
CA GLU A 91 2.83 -10.71 -5.43
C GLU A 91 2.97 -10.56 -3.92
N MET A 92 4.15 -10.87 -3.36
CA MET A 92 4.42 -10.73 -1.92
C MET A 92 4.38 -9.26 -1.50
N ALA A 93 4.97 -8.37 -2.29
CA ALA A 93 4.95 -6.94 -2.02
C ALA A 93 3.51 -6.38 -1.99
N LEU A 94 2.69 -6.76 -2.97
CA LEU A 94 1.28 -6.37 -3.03
C LEU A 94 0.47 -6.94 -1.86
N MET A 95 0.72 -8.20 -1.48
CA MET A 95 0.05 -8.83 -0.34
C MET A 95 0.37 -8.11 0.97
N MET A 96 1.64 -7.76 1.21
CA MET A 96 2.03 -7.02 2.41
C MET A 96 1.41 -5.63 2.48
N GLU A 97 1.31 -4.95 1.34
CA GLU A 97 0.60 -3.68 1.23
C GLU A 97 -0.89 -3.84 1.55
N PHE A 98 -1.52 -4.89 1.03
CA PHE A 98 -2.92 -5.20 1.32
C PHE A 98 -3.15 -5.48 2.81
N GLU A 99 -2.33 -6.34 3.42
CA GLU A 99 -2.47 -6.71 4.83
C GLU A 99 -2.28 -5.53 5.78
N GLU A 100 -1.37 -4.60 5.46
CA GLU A 100 -1.18 -3.42 6.30
C GLU A 100 -2.41 -2.51 6.31
N ASN A 101 -3.00 -2.29 5.15
CA ASN A 101 -4.21 -1.48 5.01
C ASN A 101 -5.43 -2.19 5.64
N GLU A 102 -5.60 -3.49 5.39
CA GLU A 102 -6.67 -4.28 6.00
C GLU A 102 -6.58 -4.24 7.54
N ARG A 103 -5.37 -4.37 8.11
CA ARG A 103 -5.15 -4.26 9.56
C ARG A 103 -5.51 -2.87 10.10
N ARG A 104 -5.31 -1.81 9.31
CA ARG A 104 -5.72 -0.44 9.64
C ARG A 104 -7.22 -0.20 9.46
N LYS A 105 -7.96 -1.15 8.86
CA LYS A 105 -9.37 -1.00 8.48
C LYS A 105 -9.62 0.30 7.69
N ASN A 106 -8.69 0.63 6.80
CA ASN A 106 -8.60 1.94 6.15
C ASN A 106 -8.84 1.89 4.63
N PHE A 107 -9.34 0.76 4.13
CA PHE A 107 -9.71 0.62 2.73
C PHE A 107 -11.05 1.28 2.46
N THR A 108 -11.13 2.07 1.39
CA THR A 108 -12.41 2.28 0.73
C THR A 108 -12.84 1.00 0.01
N TRP A 109 -14.13 0.90 -0.35
CA TRP A 109 -14.61 -0.30 -1.02
C TRP A 109 -14.01 -0.44 -2.44
N GLU A 110 -13.75 0.68 -3.11
CA GLU A 110 -13.11 0.80 -4.42
C GLU A 110 -11.66 0.31 -4.35
N GLU A 111 -10.89 0.81 -3.38
CA GLU A 111 -9.51 0.37 -3.16
C GLU A 111 -9.49 -1.14 -2.92
N LYS A 112 -10.34 -1.63 -2.01
CA LYS A 112 -10.42 -3.06 -1.70
C LYS A 112 -10.73 -3.90 -2.94
N ALA A 113 -11.66 -3.46 -3.79
CA ALA A 113 -11.97 -4.11 -5.06
C ALA A 113 -10.74 -4.13 -6.00
N LYS A 114 -10.04 -3.00 -6.15
CA LYS A 114 -8.82 -2.90 -6.98
C LYS A 114 -7.72 -3.86 -6.49
N TYR A 115 -7.46 -3.92 -5.18
CA TYR A 115 -6.45 -4.84 -4.63
C TYR A 115 -6.85 -6.30 -4.82
N ILE A 116 -8.09 -6.68 -4.47
CA ILE A 116 -8.55 -8.07 -4.59
C ILE A 116 -8.46 -8.53 -6.06
N LYS A 117 -8.87 -7.68 -7.00
CA LYS A 117 -8.74 -7.97 -8.43
C LYS A 117 -7.29 -8.11 -8.87
N LYS A 118 -6.42 -7.16 -8.54
CA LYS A 118 -5.00 -7.23 -8.93
C LYS A 118 -4.32 -8.47 -8.33
N ILE A 119 -4.59 -8.80 -7.08
CA ILE A 119 -4.08 -10.01 -6.43
C ILE A 119 -4.60 -11.24 -7.18
N HIS A 120 -5.91 -11.39 -7.38
CA HIS A 120 -6.46 -12.52 -8.10
C HIS A 120 -5.85 -12.68 -9.50
N ASP A 121 -5.79 -11.61 -10.29
CA ASP A 121 -5.22 -11.64 -11.64
C ASP A 121 -3.73 -12.04 -11.66
N MET A 122 -2.94 -11.55 -10.70
CA MET A 122 -1.52 -11.92 -10.58
C MET A 122 -1.34 -13.40 -10.27
N TRP A 123 -2.11 -13.92 -9.32
CA TRP A 123 -2.04 -15.33 -8.93
C TRP A 123 -2.59 -16.25 -10.02
N THR A 124 -3.67 -15.86 -10.71
CA THR A 124 -4.19 -16.57 -11.88
C THR A 124 -3.16 -16.68 -13.00
N ARG A 125 -2.43 -15.59 -13.30
CA ARG A 125 -1.31 -15.63 -14.26
C ARG A 125 -0.18 -16.55 -13.80
N ARG A 126 0.24 -16.42 -12.54
CA ARG A 126 1.32 -17.22 -11.95
C ARG A 126 1.04 -18.72 -12.00
N TYR A 127 -0.20 -19.12 -11.71
CA TYR A 127 -0.64 -20.52 -11.68
C TYR A 127 -1.28 -20.97 -13.01
N LYS A 128 -1.10 -20.21 -14.09
CA LYS A 128 -1.54 -20.54 -15.45
C LYS A 128 -3.03 -20.94 -15.52
N GLY A 129 -3.88 -20.21 -14.81
CA GLY A 129 -5.33 -20.44 -14.78
C GLY A 129 -5.82 -21.46 -13.75
N ASN A 130 -4.93 -22.17 -13.04
CA ASN A 130 -5.31 -23.11 -11.98
C ASN A 130 -5.60 -22.43 -10.63
N TRP A 131 -5.79 -21.10 -10.62
CA TRP A 131 -6.08 -20.34 -9.41
C TRP A 131 -7.57 -20.05 -9.32
N THR A 132 -8.22 -20.46 -8.24
CA THR A 132 -9.68 -20.33 -8.09
C THR A 132 -10.07 -19.18 -7.16
N LEU A 133 -11.37 -18.87 -7.13
CA LEU A 133 -11.93 -17.88 -6.20
C LEU A 133 -11.75 -18.30 -4.74
N GLU A 134 -11.89 -19.59 -4.44
CA GLU A 134 -11.68 -20.18 -3.12
C GLU A 134 -10.23 -20.00 -2.64
N MET A 135 -9.26 -20.13 -3.55
CA MET A 135 -7.85 -19.90 -3.25
C MET A 135 -7.60 -18.42 -2.91
N THR A 136 -8.20 -17.48 -3.64
CA THR A 136 -8.16 -16.05 -3.28
C THR A 136 -8.83 -15.79 -1.93
N ALA A 137 -10.01 -16.37 -1.69
CA ALA A 137 -10.73 -16.22 -0.42
C ALA A 137 -9.89 -16.69 0.77
N HIS A 138 -9.24 -17.85 0.62
CA HIS A 138 -8.34 -18.41 1.63
C HIS A 138 -7.11 -17.53 1.85
N LEU A 139 -6.46 -17.08 0.77
CA LEU A 139 -5.27 -16.22 0.83
C LEU A 139 -5.57 -14.90 1.56
N LEU A 140 -6.69 -14.26 1.23
CA LEU A 140 -7.07 -12.96 1.76
C LEU A 140 -7.87 -13.05 3.08
N LYS A 141 -8.23 -14.26 3.51
CA LYS A 141 -9.04 -14.53 4.71
C LYS A 141 -10.39 -13.79 4.71
N ILE A 142 -11.05 -13.77 3.55
CA ILE A 142 -12.39 -13.19 3.37
C ILE A 142 -13.37 -14.24 2.84
N ALA A 143 -14.68 -13.97 2.95
CA ALA A 143 -15.71 -14.89 2.48
C ALA A 143 -15.67 -15.02 0.94
N LEU A 144 -15.95 -16.23 0.44
CA LEU A 144 -15.95 -16.53 -1.00
C LEU A 144 -16.90 -15.62 -1.79
N GLY A 145 -18.11 -15.39 -1.26
CA GLY A 145 -19.08 -14.47 -1.88
C GLY A 145 -18.51 -13.06 -2.02
N SER A 146 -17.81 -12.57 -0.99
CA SER A 146 -17.17 -11.25 -1.04
C SER A 146 -16.08 -11.17 -2.11
N VAL A 147 -15.32 -12.24 -2.35
CA VAL A 147 -14.33 -12.26 -3.45
C VAL A 147 -15.05 -12.07 -4.77
N SER A 148 -16.12 -12.82 -5.03
CA SER A 148 -16.90 -12.70 -6.26
C SER A 148 -17.42 -11.27 -6.46
N ASP A 149 -18.00 -10.67 -5.42
CA ASP A 149 -18.55 -9.31 -5.47
C ASP A 149 -17.45 -8.27 -5.78
N TYR A 150 -16.33 -8.31 -5.07
CA TYR A 150 -15.21 -7.38 -5.27
C TYR A 150 -14.54 -7.54 -6.64
N LEU A 151 -14.45 -8.77 -7.18
CA LEU A 151 -13.93 -8.99 -8.54
C LEU A 151 -14.88 -8.44 -9.60
N GLY A 152 -16.19 -8.61 -9.40
CA GLY A 152 -17.21 -8.01 -10.26
C GLY A 152 -17.09 -6.50 -10.30
N LEU A 153 -17.02 -5.87 -9.12
CA LEU A 153 -16.86 -4.42 -8.97
C LEU A 153 -15.54 -3.91 -9.56
N GLY A 154 -14.42 -4.58 -9.28
CA GLY A 154 -13.12 -4.22 -9.84
C GLY A 154 -13.13 -4.26 -11.38
N SER A 155 -13.76 -5.29 -11.95
CA SER A 155 -13.89 -5.43 -13.41
C SER A 155 -14.85 -4.40 -14.01
N ALA A 156 -15.91 -4.04 -13.30
CA ALA A 156 -16.85 -3.02 -13.71
C ALA A 156 -16.18 -1.63 -13.71
N MET A 157 -15.44 -1.29 -12.66
CA MET A 157 -14.71 -0.01 -12.54
C MET A 157 -13.63 0.17 -13.61
N GLU A 158 -12.98 -0.92 -14.06
CA GLU A 158 -12.02 -0.85 -15.19
C GLU A 158 -12.71 -0.43 -16.51
N LYS A 159 -13.97 -0.83 -16.71
CA LYS A 159 -14.76 -0.50 -17.90
C LYS A 159 -15.52 0.82 -17.77
N HIS A 160 -15.93 1.14 -16.54
CA HIS A 160 -16.80 2.23 -16.15
C HIS A 160 -16.22 2.94 -14.91
N PRO A 161 -15.19 3.77 -15.07
CA PRO A 161 -14.53 4.45 -13.94
C PRO A 161 -15.47 5.31 -13.09
N GLU A 162 -16.62 5.74 -13.64
CA GLU A 162 -17.67 6.48 -12.94
C GLU A 162 -18.29 5.69 -11.77
N ILE A 163 -18.24 4.36 -11.79
CA ILE A 163 -18.76 3.52 -10.69
C ILE A 163 -17.97 3.80 -9.40
N ALA A 164 -16.69 4.13 -9.50
CA ALA A 164 -15.85 4.49 -8.35
C ALA A 164 -16.21 5.84 -7.71
N LYS A 165 -17.20 6.57 -8.26
CA LYS A 165 -17.72 7.82 -7.66
C LYS A 165 -18.89 7.59 -6.70
N ALA A 166 -19.39 6.35 -6.60
CA ALA A 166 -20.48 6.03 -5.70
C ALA A 166 -20.02 6.09 -4.24
N GLU A 167 -20.74 6.81 -3.38
CA GLU A 167 -20.34 7.01 -1.98
C GLU A 167 -20.30 5.71 -1.16
N THR A 168 -21.05 4.69 -1.57
CA THR A 168 -21.11 3.41 -0.86
C THR A 168 -21.07 2.23 -1.81
N LEU A 169 -20.58 1.10 -1.30
CA LEU A 169 -20.66 -0.20 -1.97
C LEU A 169 -22.09 -0.52 -2.43
N ARG A 170 -23.10 -0.22 -1.61
CA ARG A 170 -24.51 -0.52 -1.92
C ARG A 170 -25.04 0.30 -3.10
N SER A 171 -24.52 1.51 -3.32
CA SER A 171 -24.88 2.35 -4.47
C SER A 171 -24.11 2.00 -5.74
N ALA A 172 -23.05 1.19 -5.63
CA ALA A 172 -22.18 0.80 -6.74
C ALA A 172 -22.55 -0.57 -7.37
N VAL A 173 -23.39 -1.35 -6.68
CA VAL A 173 -23.86 -2.69 -7.07
C VAL A 173 -25.22 -2.63 -7.72
#